data_AF-A0A427AY88-F1
#
_entry.id   AF-A0A427AY88-F1
#
_cell.length_a   1.000
_cell.length_b   1.000
_cell.length_c   1.000
_cell.angle_alpha   90.00
_cell.angle_beta   90.00
_cell.angle_gamma   90.00
#
_symmetry.space_group_name_H-M   'P 1'
#
loop_
_entity.id
_entity.type
_entity.pdbx_description
1 polymer ?
#
loop_
_entity_poly.entity_id
_entity_poly.type
_entity_poly.pdbx_seq_one_letter_code
_entity_poly.pdbx_strand_id
1 'polypeptide(L)'
;MGGALSIASGVLVPEADAVVAFYGVPPPELADPSLAKAPIQAHFGELDNIAAKALEEKLKSSGVPYEVYIYPRSGHAFMNASPDGIKRRKEMGMTDEDPAAVELAWSRFSSWMGRYLLSP
;
A
#
# COMPACT_ATOMS: atom_id res chain seq x y z
N MET A 1 5.85 -8.39 -0.38
CA MET A 1 5.89 -8.88 -1.78
C MET A 1 4.68 -8.40 -2.57
N GLY A 2 3.44 -8.74 -2.18
CA GLY A 2 2.23 -8.32 -2.92
C GLY A 2 2.15 -6.82 -3.21
N GLY A 3 2.35 -5.94 -2.22
CA GLY A 3 2.30 -4.49 -2.43
C GLY A 3 3.30 -3.96 -3.47
N ALA A 4 4.51 -4.52 -3.52
CA ALA A 4 5.52 -4.14 -4.51
C ALA A 4 5.06 -4.49 -5.94
N LEU A 5 4.49 -5.69 -6.12
CA LEU A 5 3.95 -6.13 -7.40
C LEU A 5 2.70 -5.34 -7.82
N SER A 6 1.86 -4.94 -6.85
CA SER A 6 0.72 -4.06 -7.11
C SER A 6 1.17 -2.75 -7.72
N ILE A 7 2.13 -2.05 -7.10
CA ILE A 7 2.68 -0.78 -7.63
C ILE A 7 3.33 -1.00 -9.00
N ALA A 8 4.12 -2.07 -9.15
CA ALA A 8 4.74 -2.39 -10.44
C ALA A 8 3.68 -2.58 -11.55
N SER A 9 2.54 -3.19 -11.22
CA SER A 9 1.42 -3.35 -12.16
C SER A 9 0.85 -1.99 -12.60
N GLY A 10 0.74 -1.01 -11.68
CA GLY A 10 0.27 0.34 -12.03
C GLY A 10 1.21 1.14 -12.94
N VAL A 11 2.46 0.68 -13.10
CA VAL A 11 3.46 1.23 -14.03
C VAL A 11 3.47 0.45 -15.35
N LEU A 12 3.46 -0.88 -15.25
CA LEU A 12 3.77 -1.78 -16.35
C LEU A 12 2.55 -2.33 -17.09
N VAL A 13 1.36 -2.33 -16.47
CA VAL A 13 0.12 -2.89 -17.03
C VAL A 13 -0.83 -1.75 -17.41
N PRO A 14 -0.92 -1.37 -18.70
CA PRO A 14 -1.76 -0.25 -19.14
C PRO A 14 -3.26 -0.44 -18.87
N GLU A 15 -3.72 -1.68 -18.77
CA GLU A 15 -5.13 -2.03 -18.55
C GLU A 15 -5.54 -1.96 -17.07
N ALA A 16 -4.62 -1.62 -16.17
CA ALA A 16 -4.96 -1.47 -14.75
C ALA A 16 -5.67 -0.12 -14.51
N ASP A 17 -6.95 -0.18 -14.10
CA ASP A 17 -7.74 1.03 -13.82
C ASP A 17 -7.36 1.71 -12.50
N ALA A 18 -6.91 0.95 -11.51
CA ALA A 18 -6.44 1.43 -10.22
C ALA A 18 -5.62 0.38 -9.48
N VAL A 19 -4.73 0.83 -8.59
CA VAL A 19 -3.86 -0.01 -7.79
C VAL A 19 -3.96 0.35 -6.31
N VAL A 20 -4.02 -0.67 -5.45
CA VAL A 20 -3.80 -0.51 -4.01
C VAL A 20 -2.68 -1.43 -3.54
N ALA A 21 -1.74 -0.88 -2.78
CA ALA A 21 -0.57 -1.58 -2.27
C ALA A 21 -0.47 -1.49 -0.75
N PHE A 22 -0.08 -2.59 -0.13
CA PHE A 22 0.15 -2.67 1.32
C PHE A 22 1.60 -3.03 1.60
N TYR A 23 2.27 -2.21 2.41
CA TYR A 23 3.61 -2.40 3.01
C TYR A 23 4.64 -2.96 2.03
N GLY A 24 4.66 -2.46 0.80
CA GLY A 24 5.60 -2.93 -0.22
C GLY A 24 5.83 -1.88 -1.30
N VAL A 25 7.09 -1.72 -1.69
CA VAL A 25 7.52 -0.83 -2.77
C VAL A 25 8.39 -1.65 -3.74
N PRO A 26 8.17 -1.55 -5.06
CA PRO A 26 8.99 -2.26 -6.02
C PRO A 26 10.42 -1.72 -6.02
N PRO A 27 11.42 -2.58 -6.21
CA PRO A 27 12.77 -2.12 -6.47
C PRO A 27 12.80 -1.36 -7.82
N PRO A 28 13.65 -0.33 -7.98
CA PRO A 28 13.70 0.49 -9.21
C PRO A 28 13.94 -0.33 -10.48
N GLU A 29 14.64 -1.45 -10.38
CA GLU A 29 14.92 -2.37 -11.50
C GLU A 29 13.66 -3.07 -12.01
N LEU A 30 12.64 -3.23 -11.15
CA LEU A 30 11.37 -3.85 -11.52
C LEU A 30 10.42 -2.83 -12.14
N ALA A 31 10.21 -1.70 -11.46
CA ALA A 31 9.34 -0.63 -11.93
C ALA A 31 9.69 0.67 -11.23
N ASP A 32 9.67 1.78 -11.97
CA ASP A 32 9.80 3.12 -11.38
C ASP A 32 8.41 3.73 -11.14
N PRO A 33 7.99 3.97 -9.88
CA PRO A 33 6.71 4.59 -9.57
C PRO A 33 6.51 5.99 -10.18
N SER A 34 7.58 6.67 -10.58
CA SER A 34 7.48 7.96 -11.29
C SER A 34 6.84 7.84 -12.68
N LEU A 35 6.80 6.63 -13.25
CA LEU A 35 6.21 6.32 -14.55
C LEU A 35 4.83 5.68 -14.43
N ALA A 36 4.19 5.77 -13.25
CA ALA A 36 2.87 5.22 -13.02
C ALA A 36 1.84 5.77 -14.02
N LYS A 37 0.99 4.86 -14.51
CA LYS A 37 -0.09 5.16 -15.47
C LYS A 37 -1.47 5.00 -14.84
N ALA A 38 -1.59 4.14 -13.84
CA ALA A 38 -2.79 3.94 -13.06
C ALA A 38 -2.75 4.74 -11.76
N PRO A 39 -3.89 5.20 -11.23
CA PRO A 39 -4.00 5.72 -9.86
C PRO A 39 -3.46 4.73 -8.82
N ILE A 40 -2.66 5.20 -7.86
CA ILE A 40 -2.05 4.35 -6.82
C ILE A 40 -2.42 4.81 -5.40
N GLN A 41 -3.02 3.91 -4.61
CA GLN A 41 -3.12 4.06 -3.16
C GLN A 41 -2.12 3.12 -2.46
N ALA A 42 -1.41 3.60 -1.45
CA ALA A 42 -0.43 2.80 -0.71
C ALA A 42 -0.56 2.96 0.81
N HIS A 43 -0.41 1.85 1.54
CA HIS A 43 -0.60 1.78 2.99
C HIS A 43 0.64 1.24 3.68
N PHE A 44 1.16 1.97 4.66
CA PHE A 44 2.36 1.61 5.41
C PHE A 44 2.17 1.76 6.92
N GLY A 45 2.75 0.85 7.69
CA GLY A 45 2.88 1.07 9.13
C GLY A 45 3.96 2.12 9.41
N GLU A 46 3.78 2.96 10.43
CA GLU A 46 4.81 3.91 10.87
C GLU A 46 6.13 3.22 11.24
N LEU A 47 6.05 2.03 11.85
CA LEU A 47 7.23 1.24 12.23
C LEU A 47 7.91 0.57 11.03
N ASP A 48 7.33 0.70 9.83
CA ASP A 48 7.78 0.11 8.56
C ASP A 48 7.73 1.15 7.40
N ASN A 49 7.95 2.43 7.71
CA ASN A 49 7.70 3.54 6.77
C ASN A 49 8.91 3.95 5.92
N ILE A 50 10.04 3.25 6.01
CA ILE A 50 11.32 3.67 5.38
C ILE A 50 11.15 3.92 3.87
N ALA A 51 10.35 3.09 3.20
CA ALA A 51 10.10 3.21 1.76
C ALA A 51 8.91 4.11 1.40
N ALA A 52 8.04 4.47 2.36
CA ALA A 52 6.79 5.19 2.09
C ALA A 52 7.04 6.61 1.58
N LYS A 53 7.95 7.35 2.23
CA LYS A 53 8.30 8.73 1.84
C LYS A 53 8.94 8.79 0.46
N ALA A 54 9.86 7.86 0.18
CA ALA A 54 10.51 7.78 -1.13
C ALA A 54 9.51 7.43 -2.24
N LEU A 55 8.56 6.54 -1.96
CA LEU A 55 7.47 6.24 -2.89
C LEU A 55 6.60 7.48 -3.17
N GLU A 56 6.19 8.20 -2.13
CA GLU A 56 5.34 9.39 -2.27
C GLU A 56 5.99 10.47 -3.15
N GLU A 57 7.28 10.75 -2.96
CA GLU A 57 8.01 11.69 -3.80
C GLU A 57 8.08 11.25 -5.27
N LYS A 58 8.24 9.95 -5.53
CA LYS A 58 8.19 9.43 -6.90
C LYS A 58 6.81 9.53 -7.52
N LEU A 59 5.76 9.21 -6.77
CA LEU A 59 4.38 9.28 -7.26
C LEU A 59 3.97 10.72 -7.59
N LYS A 60 4.48 11.72 -6.85
CA LYS A 60 4.29 13.14 -7.21
C LYS A 60 4.73 13.45 -8.64
N SER A 61 5.83 12.87 -9.10
CA SER A 61 6.36 13.10 -10.45
C SER A 61 5.56 12.42 -11.55
N SER A 62 4.74 11.41 -11.23
CA SER A 62 3.98 10.63 -12.23
C SER A 62 2.77 11.36 -12.81
N GLY A 63 2.23 12.34 -12.08
CA GLY A 63 1.04 13.09 -12.50
C GLY A 63 -0.28 12.31 -12.41
N VAL A 64 -0.27 11.03 -12.00
CA VAL A 64 -1.49 10.27 -11.72
C VAL A 64 -2.02 10.57 -10.30
N PRO A 65 -3.32 10.38 -10.03
CA PRO A 65 -3.84 10.46 -8.68
C PRO A 65 -3.15 9.44 -7.76
N TYR A 66 -2.73 9.89 -6.58
CA TYR A 66 -2.12 9.00 -5.60
C TYR A 66 -2.53 9.36 -4.17
N GLU A 67 -2.51 8.34 -3.30
CA GLU A 67 -2.71 8.49 -1.86
C GLU A 67 -1.71 7.59 -1.11
N VAL A 68 -0.89 8.14 -0.23
CA VAL A 68 0.02 7.37 0.62
C VAL A 68 -0.36 7.56 2.08
N TYR A 69 -0.69 6.47 2.77
CA TYR A 69 -1.13 6.49 4.15
C TYR A 69 -0.12 5.80 5.06
N ILE A 70 0.23 6.48 6.16
CA ILE A 70 1.07 5.95 7.22
C ILE A 70 0.22 5.79 8.49
N TYR A 71 0.21 4.59 9.06
CA TYR A 71 -0.61 4.23 10.23
C TYR A 71 0.27 4.27 11.50
N PRO A 72 -0.03 5.16 12.46
CA PRO A 72 0.75 5.27 13.69
C PRO A 72 0.84 3.96 14.44
N ARG A 73 2.01 3.68 15.05
CA ARG A 73 2.27 2.47 15.87
C ARG A 73 2.09 1.12 15.15
N SER A 74 1.76 1.11 13.86
CA SER A 74 1.55 -0.10 13.07
C SER A 74 2.86 -0.55 12.43
N GLY A 75 3.09 -1.85 12.38
CA GLY A 75 4.26 -2.49 11.79
C GLY A 75 3.97 -3.12 10.43
N HIS A 76 4.94 -3.88 9.93
CA HIS A 76 4.79 -4.62 8.69
C HIS A 76 3.63 -5.64 8.83
N ALA A 77 2.88 -5.84 7.75
CA ALA A 77 1.75 -6.77 7.71
C ALA A 77 0.65 -6.53 8.77
N PHE A 78 0.47 -5.29 9.26
CA PHE A 78 -0.56 -4.95 10.27
C PHE A 78 -1.99 -5.34 9.85
N MET A 79 -2.26 -5.40 8.55
CA MET A 79 -3.54 -5.86 7.99
C MET A 79 -3.82 -7.35 8.21
N ASN A 80 -2.80 -8.16 8.56
CA ASN A 80 -2.99 -9.59 8.78
C ASN A 80 -3.51 -9.85 10.21
N ALA A 81 -4.82 -9.67 10.39
CA ALA A 81 -5.53 -9.85 11.66
C ALA A 81 -5.94 -11.32 11.93
N SER A 82 -5.53 -12.28 11.10
CA SER A 82 -5.80 -13.69 11.36
C SER A 82 -5.06 -14.18 12.62
N PRO A 83 -5.58 -15.18 13.36
CA PRO A 83 -4.88 -15.72 14.54
C PRO A 83 -3.44 -16.17 14.25
N ASP A 84 -3.23 -16.86 13.12
CA ASP A 84 -1.89 -17.29 12.69
C ASP A 84 -1.00 -16.11 12.27
N GLY A 85 -1.58 -15.11 11.62
CA GLY A 85 -0.89 -13.87 11.25
C GLY A 85 -0.39 -13.11 12.47
N ILE A 86 -1.25 -12.90 13.46
CA ILE A 86 -0.91 -12.25 14.72
C ILE A 86 0.20 -13.03 15.44
N LYS A 87 0.06 -14.36 15.54
CA LYS A 87 1.07 -15.21 16.16
C LYS A 87 2.44 -15.05 15.48
N ARG A 88 2.47 -15.12 14.15
CA ARG A 88 3.71 -14.99 13.37
C ARG A 88 4.35 -13.61 13.50
N ARG A 89 3.56 -12.54 13.52
CA ARG A 89 4.07 -11.18 13.76
C ARG A 89 4.70 -11.05 15.14
N LYS A 90 4.05 -11.59 16.18
CA LYS A 90 4.60 -11.64 17.55
C LYS A 90 5.92 -12.40 17.63
N GLU A 91 6.03 -13.55 16.97
CA GLU A 91 7.28 -14.33 16.89
C GLU A 91 8.42 -13.55 16.21
N MET A 92 8.10 -12.63 15.31
CA MET A 92 9.04 -11.72 14.65
C MET A 92 9.31 -10.43 15.45
N GLY A 93 8.78 -10.31 16.68
CA GLY A 93 8.95 -9.14 17.55
C GLY A 93 8.00 -7.97 17.24
N MET A 94 7.03 -8.15 16.35
CA MET A 94 6.00 -7.17 16.04
C MET A 94 4.77 -7.41 16.92
N THR A 95 4.59 -6.56 17.92
CA THR A 95 3.48 -6.65 18.88
C THR A 95 2.38 -5.61 18.64
N ASP A 96 2.40 -4.95 17.48
CA ASP A 96 1.40 -3.98 17.10
C ASP A 96 0.08 -4.65 16.75
N GLU A 97 -0.95 -4.33 17.53
CA GLU A 97 -2.32 -4.74 17.30
C GLU A 97 -3.20 -3.50 17.43
N ASP A 98 -3.63 -2.97 16.29
CA ASP A 98 -4.53 -1.82 16.23
C ASP A 98 -5.68 -2.14 15.26
N PRO A 99 -6.78 -2.74 15.75
CA PRO A 99 -7.94 -3.04 14.93
C PRO A 99 -8.49 -1.81 14.21
N ALA A 100 -8.39 -0.61 14.81
CA ALA A 100 -8.86 0.61 14.19
C ALA A 100 -8.02 1.01 12.98
N ALA A 101 -6.70 0.74 13.00
CA ALA A 101 -5.85 0.95 11.83
C ALA A 101 -6.23 0.03 10.67
N VAL A 102 -6.56 -1.23 10.96
CA VAL A 102 -7.02 -2.22 9.97
C VAL A 102 -8.35 -1.80 9.33
N GLU A 103 -9.34 -1.45 10.15
CA GLU A 103 -10.65 -0.98 9.67
C GLU A 103 -10.53 0.29 8.83
N LEU A 104 -9.70 1.25 9.26
CA LEU A 104 -9.46 2.48 8.53
C LEU A 104 -8.79 2.22 7.17
N ALA A 105 -7.84 1.29 7.11
CA ALA A 105 -7.21 0.89 5.86
C ALA A 105 -8.19 0.21 4.91
N TRP A 106 -9.08 -0.66 5.42
CA TRP A 106 -10.13 -1.26 4.60
C TRP A 106 -11.15 -0.25 4.07
N SER A 107 -11.53 0.73 4.88
CA SER A 107 -12.41 1.82 4.45
C SER A 107 -11.79 2.64 3.31
N ARG A 108 -10.51 3.00 3.42
CA ARG A 108 -9.77 3.73 2.38
C ARG A 108 -9.63 2.93 1.09
N PHE A 109 -9.29 1.64 1.20
CA PHE A 109 -9.27 0.72 0.07
C PHE A 109 -10.63 0.68 -0.64
N SER A 110 -11.70 0.48 0.12
CA SER A 110 -13.06 0.38 -0.44
C SER A 110 -13.48 1.67 -1.13
N SER A 111 -13.15 2.83 -0.55
CA SER A 111 -13.41 4.13 -1.15
C SER A 111 -12.60 4.35 -2.43
N TRP A 112 -11.35 3.89 -2.48
CA TRP A 112 -10.49 4.01 -3.66
C TRP A 112 -11.02 3.16 -4.82
N MET A 113 -11.28 1.88 -4.55
CA MET A 113 -11.84 0.97 -5.54
C MET A 113 -13.21 1.44 -6.01
N GLY A 114 -14.04 1.97 -5.10
CA GLY A 114 -15.32 2.57 -5.45
C GLY A 114 -15.19 3.79 -6.35
N ARG A 115 -14.15 4.61 -6.20
CA ARG A 115 -13.92 5.79 -7.05
C ARG A 115 -13.50 5.42 -8.48
N TYR A 116 -12.68 4.39 -8.64
CA TYR A 116 -12.02 4.10 -9.93
C TYR A 116 -12.60 2.91 -10.69
N LEU A 117 -13.29 1.98 -10.02
CA LEU A 117 -13.83 0.77 -10.66
C LEU A 117 -15.36 0.78 -10.78
N LEU A 118 -16.05 1.51 -9.92
CA LEU A 118 -17.48 1.71 -10.09
C LEU A 118 -17.66 2.89 -11.04
N SER A 119 -17.79 2.58 -12.33
CA SER A 119 -18.33 3.55 -13.28
C SER A 119 -19.77 3.92 -12.86
N PRO A 120 -20.21 5.17 -13.07
CA PRO A 120 -21.63 5.52 -12.98
C PRO A 120 -22.50 4.71 -13.95
#